data_AF-A0AA96R069-F1
#
_entry.id   AF-A0AA96R069-F1
#
_cell.length_a   1.000
_cell.length_b   1.000
_cell.length_c   1.000
_cell.angle_alpha   90.00
_cell.angle_beta   90.00
_cell.angle_gamma   90.00
#
_symmetry.space_group_name_H-M   'P 1'
#
loop_
_entity.id
_entity.type
_entity.pdbx_description
1 polymer ?
#
loop_
_entity_poly.entity_id
_entity_poly.type
_entity_poly.pdbx_seq_one_letter_code
_entity_poly.pdbx_strand_id
1 'polypeptide(L)'
;MKFYLGTHQPSWLARDLGVPFLVSHRRLAGRRSLPRASSSWALDSGGFTELSLHGRWRTDAATYVKAVRRYATEIGNLDWAAPRDRMTEDHVLARTGLSLRTHQHLTVVDYLRLRDLDPELPFIPVLQGQSVTDYHRCADMYEQRGVDLAALPLVGVGSVCRRQHTVEVERIVRSLAARGYKLHAFGAKVLGLGRYADAIASSDSASWSLRGRHVPGCTSTHRSESNCLRFALDWHTRLLATLSPSTPMEDQPAVAQSELPSSAAVSDLDARRRTRLAGATNREPQARLEHRTEIAPRRAA
;
A
#
# COMPACT_ATOMS: atom_id res chain seq x y z
N MET A 1 8.98 2.12 11.84
CA MET A 1 8.89 1.56 10.48
C MET A 1 8.83 2.68 9.44
N LYS A 2 9.52 2.56 8.31
CA LYS A 2 9.41 3.51 7.17
C LYS A 2 8.16 3.21 6.34
N PHE A 3 7.37 4.22 5.96
CA PHE A 3 6.18 4.02 5.13
C PHE A 3 6.31 4.79 3.81
N TYR A 4 6.28 4.09 2.68
CA TYR A 4 6.35 4.71 1.36
C TYR A 4 4.95 5.06 0.87
N LEU A 5 4.72 6.34 0.57
CA LEU A 5 3.48 6.80 -0.04
C LEU A 5 3.47 6.37 -1.52
N GLY A 6 2.67 5.36 -1.86
CA GLY A 6 2.53 4.92 -3.24
C GLY A 6 1.87 6.01 -4.09
N THR A 7 2.45 6.37 -5.23
CA THR A 7 1.90 7.42 -6.10
C THR A 7 2.03 7.10 -7.58
N HIS A 8 1.00 7.46 -8.33
CA HIS A 8 0.99 7.46 -9.80
C HIS A 8 1.39 8.82 -10.40
N GLN A 9 1.87 9.75 -9.57
CA GLN A 9 2.33 11.09 -9.94
C GLN A 9 3.84 11.23 -9.78
N PRO A 10 4.67 10.83 -10.77
CA PRO A 10 6.12 10.91 -10.67
C PRO A 10 6.66 12.30 -10.33
N SER A 11 5.99 13.37 -10.79
CA SER A 11 6.43 14.76 -10.54
C SER A 11 6.49 15.12 -9.05
N TRP A 12 5.82 14.37 -8.18
CA TRP A 12 5.90 14.59 -6.73
C TRP A 12 7.27 14.28 -6.16
N LEU A 13 8.08 13.44 -6.81
CA LEU A 13 9.46 13.17 -6.41
C LEU A 13 10.31 14.46 -6.34
N ALA A 14 10.07 15.42 -7.24
CA ALA A 14 10.79 16.69 -7.29
C ALA A 14 10.37 17.71 -6.24
N ARG A 15 9.47 17.35 -5.32
CA ARG A 15 8.95 18.24 -4.28
C ARG A 15 9.39 17.75 -2.92
N ASP A 16 10.00 18.62 -2.14
CA ASP A 16 10.31 18.33 -0.74
C ASP A 16 8.99 18.32 0.07
N LEU A 17 8.52 17.11 0.37
CA LEU A 17 7.23 16.85 1.01
C LEU A 17 7.38 16.08 2.33
N GLY A 18 8.62 15.85 2.78
CA GLY A 18 8.90 15.15 4.04
C GLY A 18 8.45 13.67 4.08
N VAL A 19 8.11 13.06 2.95
CA VAL A 19 7.67 11.65 2.86
C VAL A 19 8.44 10.90 1.76
N PRO A 20 8.75 9.61 1.96
CA PRO A 20 9.29 8.79 0.90
C PRO A 20 8.17 8.26 0.00
N PHE A 21 8.47 8.07 -1.28
CA PHE A 21 7.47 7.62 -2.27
C PHE A 21 7.77 6.21 -2.79
N LEU A 22 6.73 5.47 -3.16
CA LEU A 22 6.84 4.30 -4.03
C LEU A 22 6.26 4.65 -5.40
N VAL A 23 7.06 4.51 -6.46
CA VAL A 23 6.64 4.83 -7.83
C VAL A 23 6.82 3.60 -8.72
N SER A 24 5.83 3.34 -9.57
CA SER A 24 5.87 2.19 -10.48
C SER A 24 6.68 2.49 -11.76
N HIS A 25 7.48 1.52 -12.22
CA HIS A 25 8.16 1.53 -13.51
C HIS A 25 7.20 1.88 -14.65
N ARG A 26 5.94 1.42 -14.59
CA ARG A 26 4.91 1.73 -15.60
C ARG A 26 4.61 3.23 -15.75
N ARG A 27 4.88 4.03 -14.72
CA ARG A 27 4.69 5.50 -14.72
C ARG A 27 5.93 6.24 -15.22
N LEU A 28 7.09 5.57 -15.23
CA LEU A 28 8.38 6.14 -15.59
C LEU A 28 8.84 5.74 -17.01
N ALA A 29 8.53 4.52 -17.46
CA ALA A 29 9.11 3.93 -18.68
C ALA A 29 8.90 4.75 -19.96
N GLY A 30 7.73 5.40 -20.09
CA GLY A 30 7.39 6.23 -21.25
C GLY A 30 7.85 7.70 -21.16
N ARG A 31 8.51 8.10 -20.07
CA ARG A 31 8.87 9.50 -19.85
C ARG A 31 10.16 9.89 -20.57
N ARG A 32 10.09 10.99 -21.33
CA ARG A 32 11.27 11.62 -21.92
C ARG A 32 12.16 12.23 -20.82
N SER A 33 11.58 13.05 -19.95
CA SER A 33 12.25 13.63 -18.78
C SER A 33 11.78 13.01 -17.47
N LEU A 34 12.74 12.79 -16.57
CA LEU A 34 12.52 12.26 -15.24
C LEU A 34 12.67 13.39 -14.19
N PRO A 35 11.83 13.39 -13.14
CA PRO A 35 11.99 14.32 -12.03
C PRO A 35 13.27 13.98 -11.25
N ARG A 36 13.98 14.98 -10.74
CA ARG A 36 15.03 14.74 -9.73
C ARG A 36 14.40 14.62 -8.35
N ALA A 37 14.67 13.56 -7.63
CA ALA A 37 14.06 13.33 -6.33
C ALA A 37 14.68 14.23 -5.25
N SER A 38 13.80 14.87 -4.47
CA SER A 38 14.16 15.66 -3.29
C SER A 38 14.28 14.81 -2.02
N SER A 39 13.64 13.63 -1.99
CA SER A 39 13.66 12.68 -0.89
C SER A 39 13.91 11.26 -1.40
N SER A 40 14.13 10.32 -0.47
CA SER A 40 14.32 8.92 -0.82
C SER A 40 13.02 8.29 -1.36
N TRP A 41 13.16 7.37 -2.30
CA TRP A 41 12.01 6.69 -2.91
C TRP A 41 12.36 5.27 -3.31
N ALA A 42 11.33 4.46 -3.52
CA ALA A 42 11.46 3.07 -3.95
C ALA A 42 10.73 2.83 -5.27
N LEU A 43 11.20 1.83 -6.02
CA LEU A 43 10.64 1.46 -7.31
C LEU A 43 9.79 0.18 -7.22
N ASP A 44 8.52 0.28 -7.60
CA ASP A 44 7.69 -0.89 -7.95
C ASP A 44 7.96 -1.29 -9.41
N SER A 45 8.13 -2.59 -9.68
CA SER A 45 8.35 -3.12 -11.03
C SER A 45 7.10 -3.06 -11.91
N GLY A 46 5.91 -2.94 -11.29
CA GLY A 46 4.63 -2.98 -11.99
C GLY A 46 4.17 -4.40 -12.31
N GLY A 47 4.77 -5.42 -11.69
CA GLY A 47 4.51 -6.82 -11.97
C GLY A 47 3.06 -7.21 -11.84
N PHE A 48 2.39 -6.76 -10.77
CA PHE A 48 0.96 -7.02 -10.58
C PHE A 48 0.14 -6.67 -11.82
N THR A 49 0.41 -5.51 -12.42
CA THR A 49 -0.33 -5.06 -13.60
C THR A 49 0.10 -5.79 -14.87
N GLU A 50 1.40 -6.03 -15.09
CA GLU A 50 1.87 -6.77 -16.27
C GLU A 50 1.31 -8.19 -16.31
N LEU A 51 1.39 -8.94 -15.20
CA LEU A 51 0.87 -10.31 -15.17
C LEU A 51 -0.66 -10.37 -15.22
N SER A 52 -1.36 -9.46 -14.54
CA SER A 52 -2.83 -9.43 -14.60
C SER A 52 -3.33 -9.11 -16.01
N LEU A 53 -2.69 -8.17 -16.71
CA LEU A 53 -3.12 -7.79 -18.06
C LEU A 53 -2.67 -8.79 -19.13
N HIS A 54 -1.43 -9.28 -19.05
CA HIS A 54 -0.79 -10.00 -20.15
C HIS A 54 -0.46 -11.47 -19.85
N GLY A 55 -0.59 -11.91 -18.60
CA GLY A 55 -0.20 -13.27 -18.19
C GLY A 55 1.31 -13.54 -18.26
N ARG A 56 2.12 -12.53 -18.56
CA ARG A 56 3.58 -12.62 -18.71
C ARG A 56 4.24 -11.26 -18.59
N TRP A 57 5.53 -11.27 -18.28
CA TRP A 57 6.38 -10.09 -18.42
C TRP A 57 6.66 -9.78 -19.89
N ARG A 58 6.33 -8.57 -20.34
CA ARG A 58 6.72 -8.10 -21.69
C ARG A 58 8.06 -7.38 -21.69
N THR A 59 8.39 -6.68 -20.61
CA THR A 59 9.71 -6.07 -20.41
C THR A 59 10.69 -7.16 -19.99
N ASP A 60 11.72 -7.40 -20.79
CA ASP A 60 12.80 -8.35 -20.45
C ASP A 60 13.72 -7.81 -19.32
N ALA A 61 14.62 -8.66 -18.81
CA ALA A 61 15.48 -8.33 -17.68
C ALA A 61 16.45 -7.18 -18.00
N ALA A 62 17.10 -7.24 -19.16
CA ALA A 62 18.10 -6.25 -19.56
C ALA A 62 17.45 -4.88 -19.81
N THR A 63 16.27 -4.87 -20.43
CA THR A 63 15.47 -3.66 -20.62
C THR A 63 15.05 -3.07 -19.27
N TYR A 64 14.61 -3.90 -18.32
CA TYR A 64 14.26 -3.43 -16.99
C TYR A 64 15.47 -2.87 -16.23
N VAL A 65 16.60 -3.58 -16.21
CA VAL A 65 17.86 -3.13 -15.58
C VAL A 65 18.32 -1.78 -16.14
N LYS A 66 18.33 -1.62 -17.48
CA LYS A 66 18.65 -0.33 -18.12
C LYS A 66 17.73 0.79 -17.64
N ALA A 67 16.43 0.51 -17.51
CA ALA A 67 15.48 1.49 -16.99
C ALA A 67 15.76 1.83 -15.51
N VAL A 68 16.01 0.83 -14.66
CA VAL A 68 16.33 1.06 -13.23
C VAL A 68 17.63 1.84 -13.08
N ARG A 69 18.68 1.52 -13.86
CA ARG A 69 19.94 2.28 -13.88
C ARG A 69 19.72 3.74 -14.27
N ARG A 70 18.91 3.98 -15.30
CA ARG A 70 18.49 5.33 -15.69
C ARG A 70 17.79 6.04 -14.55
N TYR A 71 16.86 5.38 -13.86
CA TYR A 71 16.13 5.98 -12.73
C TYR A 71 17.07 6.30 -11.56
N ALA A 72 17.94 5.37 -11.17
CA ALA A 72 18.92 5.59 -10.12
C ALA A 72 19.83 6.80 -10.42
N THR A 73 20.23 6.97 -11.67
CA THR A 73 21.13 8.05 -12.10
C THR A 73 20.41 9.41 -12.28
N GLU A 74 19.31 9.43 -13.03
CA GLU A 74 18.63 10.69 -13.39
C GLU A 74 17.69 11.21 -12.29
N ILE A 75 17.03 10.29 -11.56
CA ILE A 75 16.13 10.67 -10.45
C ILE A 75 16.95 10.84 -9.17
N GLY A 76 17.92 9.97 -8.91
CA GLY A 76 18.68 9.95 -7.65
C GLY A 76 17.86 9.40 -6.48
N ASN A 77 18.50 9.24 -5.31
CA ASN A 77 17.86 8.87 -4.04
C ASN A 77 16.98 7.59 -4.07
N LEU A 78 17.34 6.62 -4.90
CA LEU A 78 16.64 5.33 -4.97
C LEU A 78 17.07 4.44 -3.80
N ASP A 79 16.16 4.17 -2.86
CA ASP A 79 16.39 3.29 -1.71
C ASP A 79 16.52 1.82 -2.14
N TRP A 80 15.59 1.36 -2.98
CA TRP A 80 15.56 -0.01 -3.50
C TRP A 80 14.62 -0.12 -4.71
N ALA A 81 14.81 -1.19 -5.49
CA ALA A 81 13.95 -1.57 -6.60
C ALA A 81 13.38 -2.97 -6.43
N ALA A 82 12.08 -3.13 -6.65
CA ALA A 82 11.46 -4.44 -6.75
C ALA A 82 11.98 -5.18 -8.00
N PRO A 83 12.19 -6.51 -7.92
CA PRO A 83 12.52 -7.33 -9.09
C PRO A 83 11.27 -7.56 -9.95
N ARG A 84 11.39 -8.33 -11.03
CA ARG A 84 10.24 -8.75 -11.84
C ARG A 84 9.62 -10.02 -11.25
N ASP A 85 9.23 -9.92 -9.98
CA ASP A 85 8.62 -11.00 -9.22
C ASP A 85 7.25 -11.41 -9.78
N ARG A 86 6.77 -12.56 -9.33
CA ARG A 86 5.50 -13.13 -9.79
C ARG A 86 4.60 -13.42 -8.60
N MET A 87 3.65 -12.51 -8.44
CA MET A 87 2.54 -12.61 -7.50
C MET A 87 1.80 -13.95 -7.59
N THR A 88 1.33 -14.44 -6.45
CA THR A 88 0.74 -15.77 -6.27
C THR A 88 -0.75 -15.71 -5.92
N GLU A 89 -1.42 -14.57 -6.07
CA GLU A 89 -2.89 -14.51 -5.99
C GLU A 89 -3.54 -15.39 -7.06
N ASP A 90 -4.64 -16.06 -6.71
CA ASP A 90 -5.27 -17.08 -7.57
C ASP A 90 -5.61 -16.58 -8.96
N HIS A 91 -6.11 -15.34 -9.08
CA HIS A 91 -6.40 -14.74 -10.38
C HIS A 91 -5.16 -14.51 -11.24
N VAL A 92 -3.98 -14.26 -10.64
CA VAL A 92 -2.72 -14.11 -11.37
C VAL A 92 -2.19 -15.49 -11.79
N LEU A 93 -2.28 -16.50 -10.91
CA LEU A 93 -1.95 -17.88 -11.25
C LEU A 93 -2.83 -18.38 -12.41
N ALA A 94 -4.13 -18.15 -12.34
CA ALA A 94 -5.07 -18.47 -13.43
C ALA A 94 -4.73 -17.72 -14.72
N ARG A 95 -4.34 -16.44 -14.63
CA ARG A 95 -4.00 -15.62 -15.80
C ARG A 95 -2.71 -16.05 -16.50
N THR A 96 -1.74 -16.54 -15.74
CA THR A 96 -0.44 -17.00 -16.26
C THR A 96 -0.47 -18.48 -16.68
N GLY A 97 -1.39 -19.27 -16.11
CA GLY A 97 -1.44 -20.72 -16.26
C GLY A 97 -0.31 -21.46 -15.53
N LEU A 98 0.41 -20.77 -14.63
CA LEU A 98 1.56 -21.32 -13.91
C LEU A 98 1.21 -21.68 -12.47
N SER A 99 1.93 -22.65 -11.91
CA SER A 99 1.79 -23.01 -10.50
C SER A 99 2.43 -21.98 -9.57
N LEU A 100 1.99 -21.96 -8.31
CA LEU A 100 2.63 -21.20 -7.22
C LEU A 100 4.14 -21.47 -7.16
N ARG A 101 4.56 -22.74 -7.21
CA ARG A 101 5.98 -23.12 -7.16
C ARG A 101 6.76 -22.61 -8.35
N THR A 102 6.15 -22.60 -9.54
CA THR A 102 6.76 -22.00 -10.74
C THR A 102 6.93 -20.49 -10.57
N HIS A 103 5.95 -19.80 -9.99
CA HIS A 103 6.07 -18.37 -9.66
C HIS A 103 7.20 -18.08 -8.66
N GLN A 104 7.33 -18.87 -7.60
CA GLN A 104 8.44 -18.76 -6.65
C GLN A 104 9.79 -18.93 -7.35
N HIS A 105 9.97 -20.03 -8.09
CA HIS A 105 11.21 -20.30 -8.80
C HIS A 105 11.59 -19.19 -9.78
N LEU A 106 10.63 -18.73 -10.60
CA LEU A 106 10.86 -17.67 -11.56
C LEU A 106 11.11 -16.31 -10.89
N THR A 107 10.60 -16.07 -9.69
CA THR A 107 10.90 -14.86 -8.91
C THR A 107 12.34 -14.89 -8.41
N VAL A 108 12.78 -16.02 -7.84
CA VAL A 108 14.16 -16.23 -7.36
C VAL A 108 15.16 -16.09 -8.50
N VAL A 109 14.92 -16.79 -9.61
CA VAL A 109 15.79 -16.73 -10.79
C VAL A 109 15.85 -15.33 -11.38
N ASP A 110 14.73 -14.60 -11.39
CA ASP A 110 14.72 -13.22 -11.89
C ASP A 110 15.60 -12.30 -11.03
N TYR A 111 15.45 -12.34 -9.70
CA TYR A 111 16.29 -11.56 -8.78
C TYR A 111 17.78 -11.81 -9.01
N LEU A 112 18.19 -13.09 -9.10
CA LEU A 112 19.59 -13.46 -9.39
C LEU A 112 20.03 -12.89 -10.74
N ARG A 113 19.19 -13.02 -11.77
CA ARG A 113 19.49 -12.50 -13.10
C ARG A 113 19.64 -10.98 -13.12
N LEU A 114 18.82 -10.24 -12.36
CA LEU A 114 18.93 -8.78 -12.27
C LEU A 114 20.24 -8.36 -11.58
N ARG A 115 20.64 -9.06 -10.51
CA ARG A 115 21.93 -8.84 -9.83
C ARG A 115 23.13 -9.17 -10.71
N ASP A 116 23.06 -10.22 -11.51
CA ASP A 116 24.13 -10.59 -12.45
C ASP A 116 24.29 -9.54 -13.57
N LEU A 117 23.17 -9.00 -14.06
CA LEU A 117 23.18 -7.98 -15.10
C LEU A 117 23.73 -6.65 -14.59
N ASP A 118 23.47 -6.32 -13.34
CA ASP A 118 23.91 -5.08 -12.72
C ASP A 118 23.95 -5.18 -11.18
N PRO A 119 25.13 -5.48 -10.58
CA PRO A 119 25.26 -5.73 -9.16
C PRO A 119 25.23 -4.46 -8.30
N GLU A 120 25.34 -3.28 -8.90
CA GLU A 120 25.32 -2.01 -8.15
C GLU A 120 23.89 -1.51 -7.89
N LEU A 121 22.90 -2.02 -8.62
CA LEU A 121 21.52 -1.61 -8.45
C LEU A 121 20.90 -2.24 -7.20
N PRO A 122 20.09 -1.47 -6.44
CA PRO A 122 19.57 -1.90 -5.15
C PRO A 122 18.32 -2.79 -5.31
N PHE A 123 18.41 -3.87 -6.08
CA PHE A 123 17.33 -4.85 -6.18
C PHE A 123 17.22 -5.63 -4.87
N ILE A 124 16.00 -5.73 -4.33
CA ILE A 124 15.70 -6.55 -3.16
C ILE A 124 15.10 -7.90 -3.59
N PRO A 125 15.38 -9.02 -2.90
CA PRO A 125 14.65 -10.25 -3.16
C PRO A 125 13.22 -10.10 -2.66
N VAL A 126 12.29 -10.81 -3.30
CA VAL A 126 10.89 -10.86 -2.88
C VAL A 126 10.48 -12.30 -2.63
N LEU A 127 9.92 -12.53 -1.44
CA LEU A 127 9.31 -13.79 -1.03
C LEU A 127 7.85 -13.80 -1.50
N GLN A 128 7.48 -14.93 -2.11
CA GLN A 128 6.16 -15.16 -2.70
C GLN A 128 5.55 -16.42 -2.09
N GLY A 129 4.26 -16.41 -1.77
CA GLY A 129 3.59 -17.56 -1.17
C GLY A 129 2.11 -17.31 -0.90
N GLN A 130 1.38 -18.34 -0.50
CA GLN A 130 -0.02 -18.21 -0.04
C GLN A 130 -0.18 -18.56 1.44
N SER A 131 0.64 -19.47 1.96
CA SER A 131 0.69 -19.87 3.37
C SER A 131 2.07 -19.61 3.98
N VAL A 132 2.18 -19.66 5.32
CA VAL A 132 3.47 -19.60 6.04
C VAL A 132 4.50 -20.54 5.40
N THR A 133 4.14 -21.81 5.20
CA THR A 133 5.00 -22.82 4.59
C THR A 133 5.48 -22.45 3.20
N ASP A 134 4.63 -21.82 2.38
CA ASP A 134 5.03 -21.38 1.04
C ASP A 134 6.09 -20.28 1.11
N TYR A 135 5.95 -19.30 2.01
CA TYR A 135 6.94 -18.24 2.16
C TYR A 135 8.29 -18.77 2.65
N HIS A 136 8.29 -19.68 3.61
CA HIS A 136 9.52 -20.34 4.05
C HIS A 136 10.16 -21.13 2.93
N ARG A 137 9.38 -21.88 2.15
CA ARG A 137 9.90 -22.58 0.96
C ARG A 137 10.51 -21.63 -0.06
N CYS A 138 9.90 -20.46 -0.27
CA CYS A 138 10.46 -19.45 -1.18
C CYS A 138 11.79 -18.89 -0.64
N ALA A 139 11.90 -18.68 0.67
CA ALA A 139 13.13 -18.23 1.30
C ALA A 139 14.23 -19.29 1.17
N ASP A 140 13.89 -20.56 1.39
CA ASP A 140 14.82 -21.68 1.23
C ASP A 140 15.33 -21.79 -0.22
N MET A 141 14.51 -21.47 -1.22
CA MET A 141 14.96 -21.41 -2.63
C MET A 141 16.03 -20.34 -2.87
N TYR A 142 15.96 -19.18 -2.20
CA TYR A 142 17.00 -18.16 -2.27
C TYR A 142 18.28 -18.63 -1.56
N GLU A 143 18.15 -19.17 -0.36
CA GLU A 143 19.28 -19.62 0.47
C GLU A 143 20.04 -20.78 -0.17
N GLN A 144 19.34 -21.73 -0.80
CA GLN A 144 19.95 -22.81 -1.60
C GLN A 144 20.77 -22.30 -2.79
N ARG A 145 20.54 -21.05 -3.22
CA ARG A 145 21.32 -20.36 -4.27
C ARG A 145 22.40 -19.46 -3.68
N GLY A 146 22.69 -19.57 -2.39
CA GLY A 146 23.73 -18.79 -1.70
C GLY A 146 23.33 -17.37 -1.34
N VAL A 147 22.04 -17.03 -1.39
CA VAL A 147 21.56 -15.70 -0.95
C VAL A 147 21.25 -15.75 0.55
N ASP A 148 22.13 -15.15 1.35
CA ASP A 148 21.86 -14.92 2.78
C ASP A 148 20.82 -13.80 2.95
N LEU A 149 19.55 -14.19 3.08
CA LEU A 149 18.43 -13.26 3.22
C LEU A 149 18.47 -12.45 4.52
N ALA A 150 19.09 -12.97 5.60
CA ALA A 150 19.16 -12.29 6.88
C ALA A 150 20.24 -11.19 6.90
N ALA A 151 21.30 -11.36 6.11
CA ALA A 151 22.33 -10.33 5.92
C ALA A 151 21.89 -9.18 5.01
N LEU A 152 20.85 -9.36 4.19
CA LEU A 152 20.39 -8.33 3.26
C LEU A 152 19.71 -7.15 3.99
N PRO A 153 19.82 -5.92 3.45
CA PRO A 153 19.26 -4.73 4.08
C PRO A 153 17.72 -4.77 4.10
N LEU A 154 17.11 -5.47 3.16
CA LEU A 154 15.66 -5.54 3.00
C LEU A 154 15.25 -6.75 2.15
N VAL A 155 14.14 -7.40 2.53
CA VAL A 155 13.50 -8.52 1.82
C VAL A 155 12.02 -8.18 1.65
N GLY A 156 11.53 -8.21 0.42
CA GLY A 156 10.12 -7.95 0.11
C GLY A 156 9.22 -9.14 0.44
N VAL A 157 8.00 -8.86 0.87
CA VAL A 157 6.93 -9.85 1.07
C VAL A 157 5.80 -9.52 0.11
N GLY A 158 5.71 -10.27 -1.00
CA GLY A 158 4.70 -10.10 -2.04
C GLY A 158 3.39 -10.82 -1.72
N SER A 159 2.35 -10.62 -2.55
CA SER A 159 1.07 -11.36 -2.50
C SER A 159 0.30 -11.37 -1.17
N VAL A 160 0.58 -10.41 -0.30
CA VAL A 160 -0.16 -10.20 0.97
C VAL A 160 -1.29 -9.18 0.84
N CYS A 161 -1.29 -8.35 -0.21
CA CYS A 161 -2.20 -7.21 -0.38
C CYS A 161 -3.69 -7.59 -0.31
N ARG A 162 -4.10 -8.74 -0.89
CA ARG A 162 -5.52 -9.16 -0.94
C ARG A 162 -5.91 -10.21 0.11
N ARG A 163 -4.97 -10.81 0.84
CA ARG A 163 -5.22 -11.91 1.81
C ARG A 163 -5.54 -11.41 3.21
N GLN A 164 -6.62 -10.65 3.32
CA GLN A 164 -6.88 -9.78 4.49
C GLN A 164 -7.49 -10.48 5.72
N HIS A 165 -7.21 -11.77 5.92
CA HIS A 165 -7.28 -12.35 7.24
C HIS A 165 -6.03 -11.89 8.00
N THR A 166 -6.18 -10.83 8.79
CA THR A 166 -5.06 -10.11 9.39
C THR A 166 -4.19 -10.99 10.30
N VAL A 167 -4.75 -12.06 10.88
CA VAL A 167 -4.00 -13.05 11.68
C VAL A 167 -3.08 -13.91 10.82
N GLU A 168 -3.49 -14.30 9.61
CA GLU A 168 -2.67 -15.13 8.74
C GLU A 168 -1.46 -14.34 8.21
N VAL A 169 -1.69 -13.11 7.74
CA VAL A 169 -0.60 -12.23 7.29
C VAL A 169 0.34 -11.90 8.44
N GLU A 170 -0.20 -11.64 9.64
CA GLU A 170 0.61 -11.46 10.85
C GLU A 170 1.50 -12.69 11.11
N ARG A 171 0.94 -13.90 11.07
CA ARG A 171 1.71 -15.15 11.25
C ARG A 171 2.80 -15.31 10.19
N ILE A 172 2.51 -15.01 8.93
CA ILE A 172 3.52 -15.03 7.85
C ILE A 172 4.65 -14.05 8.17
N VAL A 173 4.32 -12.78 8.38
CA VAL A 173 5.29 -11.71 8.64
C VAL A 173 6.14 -12.03 9.87
N ARG A 174 5.52 -12.38 11.00
CA ARG A 174 6.24 -12.71 12.23
C ARG A 174 7.12 -13.94 12.08
N SER A 175 6.67 -14.96 11.34
CA SER A 175 7.49 -16.16 11.08
C SER A 175 8.73 -15.86 10.22
N LEU A 176 8.63 -14.90 9.29
CA LEU A 176 9.74 -14.44 8.46
C LEU A 176 10.68 -13.52 9.24
N ALA A 177 10.13 -12.63 10.08
CA ALA A 177 10.92 -11.78 10.98
C ALA A 177 11.72 -12.63 11.98
N ALA A 178 11.16 -13.75 12.46
CA ALA A 178 11.86 -14.70 13.33
C ALA A 178 13.06 -15.39 12.65
N ARG A 179 13.16 -15.38 11.31
CA ARG A 179 14.36 -15.78 10.57
C ARG A 179 15.42 -14.67 10.48
N GLY A 180 15.20 -13.53 11.12
CA GLY A 180 16.11 -12.38 11.11
C GLY A 180 15.95 -11.46 9.90
N TYR A 181 14.90 -11.63 9.09
CA TYR A 181 14.72 -10.85 7.87
C TYR A 181 14.22 -9.43 8.15
N LYS A 182 14.82 -8.45 7.48
CA LYS A 182 14.32 -7.06 7.45
C LYS A 182 13.26 -6.93 6.39
N LEU A 183 11.99 -6.89 6.78
CA LEU A 183 10.89 -7.07 5.83
C LEU A 183 10.34 -5.75 5.25
N HIS A 184 10.02 -5.76 3.96
CA HIS A 184 9.13 -4.80 3.30
C HIS A 184 7.79 -5.46 2.97
N ALA A 185 6.69 -5.01 3.57
CA ALA A 185 5.36 -5.53 3.27
C ALA A 185 4.71 -4.75 2.12
N PHE A 186 4.61 -5.36 0.94
CA PHE A 186 4.05 -4.71 -0.25
C PHE A 186 2.54 -4.51 -0.13
N GLY A 187 2.10 -3.26 -0.33
CA GLY A 187 0.68 -2.91 -0.42
C GLY A 187 -0.14 -3.25 0.83
N ALA A 188 0.46 -3.21 2.02
CA ALA A 188 -0.23 -3.55 3.26
C ALA A 188 -1.35 -2.54 3.56
N LYS A 189 -2.47 -3.04 4.08
CA LYS A 189 -3.57 -2.18 4.56
C LYS A 189 -3.34 -1.75 6.01
N VAL A 190 -3.84 -0.57 6.34
CA VAL A 190 -3.75 0.04 7.69
C VAL A 190 -4.14 -0.93 8.81
N LEU A 191 -5.26 -1.65 8.66
CA LEU A 191 -5.73 -2.62 9.67
C LEU A 191 -4.76 -3.79 9.89
N GLY A 192 -4.07 -4.25 8.84
CA GLY A 192 -3.05 -5.29 8.97
C GLY A 192 -1.80 -4.74 9.65
N LEU A 193 -1.36 -3.55 9.24
CA LEU A 193 -0.17 -2.88 9.79
C LEU A 193 -0.27 -2.68 11.31
N GLY A 194 -1.45 -2.38 11.85
CA GLY A 194 -1.64 -2.26 13.30
C GLY A 194 -1.29 -3.53 14.10
N ARG A 195 -1.14 -4.69 13.46
CA ARG A 195 -0.79 -5.96 14.11
C ARG A 195 0.66 -6.39 13.97
N TYR A 196 1.37 -5.92 12.96
CA TYR A 196 2.72 -6.40 12.63
C TYR A 196 3.69 -5.31 12.17
N ALA A 197 3.33 -4.02 12.31
CA ALA A 197 4.22 -2.92 11.97
C ALA A 197 5.53 -2.93 12.78
N ASP A 198 5.51 -3.52 13.98
CA ASP A 198 6.68 -3.77 14.82
C ASP A 198 7.62 -4.84 14.25
N ALA A 199 7.11 -5.74 13.40
CA ALA A 199 7.84 -6.86 12.83
C ALA A 199 8.38 -6.60 11.41
N ILE A 200 8.22 -5.39 10.87
CA ILE A 200 8.67 -5.03 9.51
C ILE A 200 9.50 -3.75 9.52
N ALA A 201 10.46 -3.66 8.60
CA ALA A 201 11.29 -2.48 8.42
C ALA A 201 10.54 -1.37 7.65
N SER A 202 9.76 -1.77 6.64
CA SER A 202 8.98 -0.83 5.84
C SER A 202 7.71 -1.42 5.21
N SER A 203 6.84 -0.55 4.71
CA SER A 203 5.67 -0.92 3.90
C SER A 203 5.30 0.22 2.97
N ASP A 204 4.40 -0.04 2.01
CA ASP A 204 3.85 0.96 1.12
C ASP A 204 2.33 0.84 0.97
N SER A 205 1.70 1.92 0.50
CA SER A 205 0.36 1.81 -0.08
C SER A 205 0.00 2.98 -0.98
N ALA A 206 -0.77 2.71 -2.03
CA ALA A 206 -1.47 3.71 -2.84
C ALA A 206 -2.98 3.78 -2.52
N SER A 207 -3.42 3.21 -1.39
CA SER A 207 -4.85 3.10 -1.04
C SER A 207 -5.56 4.45 -0.90
N TRP A 208 -4.82 5.53 -0.61
CA TRP A 208 -5.35 6.90 -0.61
C TRP A 208 -5.99 7.27 -1.95
N SER A 209 -5.40 6.86 -3.08
CA SER A 209 -5.92 7.22 -4.40
C SER A 209 -7.23 6.48 -4.69
N LEU A 210 -7.31 5.20 -4.31
CA LEU A 210 -8.54 4.41 -4.43
C LEU A 210 -9.66 4.99 -3.56
N ARG A 211 -9.36 5.38 -2.32
CA ARG A 211 -10.32 6.09 -1.45
C ARG A 211 -10.73 7.42 -2.07
N GLY A 212 -9.77 8.19 -2.57
CA GLY A 212 -9.98 9.51 -3.16
C GLY A 212 -10.92 9.51 -4.37
N ARG A 213 -11.11 8.39 -5.06
CA ARG A 213 -12.11 8.27 -6.15
C ARG A 213 -13.54 8.53 -5.68
N HIS A 214 -13.81 8.29 -4.40
CA HIS A 214 -15.12 8.44 -3.78
C HIS A 214 -15.21 9.68 -2.88
N VAL A 215 -14.19 10.55 -2.88
CA VAL A 215 -14.17 11.79 -2.11
C VAL A 215 -14.28 12.95 -3.10
N PRO A 216 -15.25 13.87 -2.94
CA PRO A 216 -15.34 15.08 -3.76
C PRO A 216 -14.03 15.86 -3.71
N GLY A 217 -13.56 16.37 -4.85
CA GLY A 217 -12.27 17.05 -4.87
C GLY A 217 -12.30 18.41 -4.16
N CYS A 218 -11.14 18.85 -3.72
CA CYS A 218 -10.97 20.05 -2.91
C CYS A 218 -11.31 21.39 -3.60
N THR A 219 -11.57 21.39 -4.90
CA THR A 219 -11.95 22.58 -5.68
C THR A 219 -13.01 22.23 -6.72
N SER A 220 -13.67 23.23 -7.29
CA SER A 220 -14.70 23.06 -8.33
C SER A 220 -14.19 22.36 -9.60
N THR A 221 -12.90 22.48 -9.90
CA THR A 221 -12.26 21.82 -11.06
C THR A 221 -11.69 20.44 -10.73
N HIS A 222 -11.64 20.08 -9.44
CA HIS A 222 -11.12 18.81 -8.96
C HIS A 222 -12.28 17.83 -8.75
N ARG A 223 -12.49 16.92 -9.70
CA ARG A 223 -13.63 15.99 -9.66
C ARG A 223 -13.61 15.07 -8.43
N SER A 224 -12.43 14.59 -8.05
CA SER A 224 -12.26 13.65 -6.94
C SER A 224 -10.84 13.75 -6.38
N GLU A 225 -10.64 13.38 -5.13
CA GLU A 225 -9.32 13.42 -4.49
C GLU A 225 -8.35 12.30 -4.91
N SER A 226 -8.71 11.48 -5.91
CA SER A 226 -7.88 10.35 -6.38
C SER A 226 -6.50 10.74 -6.91
N ASN A 227 -6.28 12.01 -7.24
CA ASN A 227 -5.01 12.56 -7.73
C ASN A 227 -4.48 13.71 -6.85
N CYS A 228 -5.08 13.93 -5.68
CA CYS A 228 -4.82 15.09 -4.86
C CYS A 228 -3.60 14.90 -3.96
N LEU A 229 -2.62 15.80 -4.08
CA LEU A 229 -1.46 15.76 -3.19
C LEU A 229 -1.85 16.01 -1.73
N ARG A 230 -2.66 17.05 -1.46
CA ARG A 230 -3.05 17.39 -0.09
C ARG A 230 -3.74 16.21 0.60
N PHE A 231 -4.71 15.61 -0.09
CA PHE A 231 -5.42 14.44 0.42
C PHE A 231 -4.48 13.24 0.67
N ALA A 232 -3.52 13.00 -0.22
CA ALA A 232 -2.54 11.92 -0.08
C ALA A 232 -1.65 12.13 1.16
N LEU A 233 -1.15 13.35 1.37
CA LEU A 233 -0.34 13.71 2.54
C LEU A 233 -1.14 13.64 3.83
N ASP A 234 -2.36 14.18 3.86
CA ASP A 234 -3.26 14.09 5.03
C ASP A 234 -3.58 12.63 5.38
N TRP A 235 -3.80 11.79 4.36
CA TRP A 235 -4.02 10.36 4.54
C TRP A 235 -2.78 9.67 5.12
N HIS A 236 -1.59 10.00 4.61
CA HIS A 236 -0.32 9.48 5.10
C HIS A 236 -0.07 9.85 6.57
N THR A 237 -0.26 11.12 6.94
CA THR A 237 -0.10 11.60 8.33
C THR A 237 -1.05 10.88 9.28
N ARG A 238 -2.32 10.73 8.92
CA ARG A 238 -3.29 9.97 9.73
C ARG A 238 -2.91 8.50 9.89
N LEU A 239 -2.42 7.86 8.81
CA LEU A 239 -1.97 6.48 8.87
C LEU A 239 -0.83 6.32 9.88
N LEU A 240 0.20 7.18 9.82
CA LEU A 240 1.31 7.09 10.78
C LEU A 240 0.88 7.36 12.22
N ALA A 241 -0.06 8.29 12.44
CA ALA A 241 -0.63 8.52 13.76
C ALA A 241 -1.34 7.27 14.32
N THR A 242 -2.03 6.49 13.48
CA THR A 242 -2.68 5.23 13.92
C THR A 242 -1.72 4.07 14.19
N LEU A 243 -0.52 4.11 13.62
CA LEU A 243 0.51 3.07 13.82
C LEU A 243 1.50 3.41 14.94
N SER A 244 1.52 4.67 15.38
CA SER A 244 2.29 5.06 16.55
C SER A 244 1.56 4.50 17.77
N PRO A 245 2.22 3.71 18.64
CA PRO A 245 1.59 3.31 19.88
C PRO A 245 1.17 4.58 20.62
N SER A 246 -0.11 4.68 20.97
CA SER A 246 -0.57 5.70 21.91
C SER A 246 0.30 5.56 23.15
N THR A 247 1.17 6.55 23.40
CA THR A 247 1.73 6.74 24.74
C THR A 247 0.55 6.68 25.69
N PRO A 248 0.54 5.79 26.71
CA PRO A 248 -0.43 5.92 27.78
C PRO A 248 -0.32 7.35 28.25
N MET A 249 -1.41 8.10 28.18
CA MET A 249 -1.50 9.41 28.80
C MET A 249 -1.06 9.18 30.24
N GLU A 250 0.10 9.71 30.64
CA GLU A 250 0.53 9.68 32.03
C GLU A 250 -0.64 10.20 32.86
N ASP A 251 -1.11 9.34 33.77
CA ASP A 251 -2.05 9.74 34.81
C ASP A 251 -1.50 11.01 35.44
N GLN A 252 -2.14 12.14 35.14
CA GLN A 252 -1.90 13.34 35.92
C GLN A 252 -2.22 12.99 37.37
N PRO A 253 -1.34 13.27 38.33
CA PRO A 253 -1.67 13.06 39.73
C PRO A 253 -2.93 13.85 40.05
N ALA A 254 -3.91 13.15 40.62
CA ALA A 254 -5.16 13.73 41.07
C ALA A 254 -4.87 14.99 41.87
N VAL A 255 -5.28 16.14 41.33
CA VAL A 255 -5.30 17.40 42.06
C VAL A 255 -6.24 17.20 43.24
N ALA A 256 -5.67 17.26 44.44
CA ALA A 256 -6.40 17.21 45.69
C ALA A 256 -7.53 18.24 45.66
N GLN A 257 -8.75 17.77 45.94
CA GLN A 257 -9.92 18.60 46.11
C GLN A 257 -9.70 19.52 47.32
N SER A 258 -9.44 20.79 47.07
CA SER A 258 -9.58 21.83 48.09
C SER A 258 -11.04 22.30 48.10
N GLU A 259 -11.74 21.90 49.16
CA GLU A 259 -12.88 22.53 49.82
C GLU A 259 -13.65 23.62 49.04
N LEU A 260 -14.87 23.28 48.61
CA LEU A 260 -15.93 24.25 48.28
C LEU A 260 -16.68 24.62 49.57
N PRO A 261 -16.95 25.92 49.85
CA PRO A 261 -17.91 26.29 50.86
C PRO A 261 -19.35 26.12 50.35
N SER A 262 -20.18 25.58 51.24
CA SER A 262 -21.64 25.47 51.21
C SER A 262 -22.35 26.78 50.82
N SER A 263 -23.31 26.74 49.91
CA SER A 263 -24.75 26.75 50.22
C SER A 263 -25.62 27.08 48.99
N ALA A 264 -26.73 26.35 48.87
CA ALA A 264 -28.08 26.74 48.42
C ALA A 264 -28.32 27.64 47.17
N ALA A 265 -29.36 27.22 46.42
CA ALA A 265 -30.01 27.86 45.26
C ALA A 265 -29.29 27.59 43.93
N VAL A 266 -29.90 27.03 42.88
CA VAL A 266 -31.23 27.29 42.33
C VAL A 266 -31.70 26.03 41.59
N SER A 267 -32.81 25.46 42.06
CA SER A 267 -33.68 24.54 41.35
C SER A 267 -34.67 25.33 40.50
N ASP A 268 -34.45 25.50 39.19
CA ASP A 268 -35.56 25.68 38.23
C ASP A 268 -35.06 25.76 36.76
N LEU A 269 -34.74 24.63 36.11
CA LEU A 269 -34.60 24.67 34.64
C LEU A 269 -34.80 23.32 33.91
N ASP A 270 -35.40 22.32 34.56
CA ASP A 270 -35.58 20.98 33.96
C ASP A 270 -37.05 20.57 33.72
N ALA A 271 -37.99 21.52 33.83
CA ALA A 271 -39.43 21.24 33.70
C ALA A 271 -40.11 21.75 32.41
N ARG A 272 -39.36 22.27 31.42
CA ARG A 272 -39.97 22.92 30.22
C ARG A 272 -39.52 22.39 28.85
N ARG A 273 -39.07 21.13 28.76
CA ARG A 273 -38.74 20.52 27.45
C ARG A 273 -39.30 19.13 27.20
N ARG A 274 -40.20 18.65 28.07
CA ARG A 274 -41.12 17.54 27.78
C ARG A 274 -42.50 18.13 27.64
N THR A 275 -43.20 17.74 26.58
CA THR A 275 -44.55 18.19 26.15
C THR A 275 -44.55 19.31 25.10
N ARG A 276 -44.26 18.94 23.85
CA ARG A 276 -45.03 19.37 22.66
C ARG A 276 -44.83 18.34 21.55
N LEU A 277 -45.86 17.50 21.38
CA LEU A 277 -46.43 16.97 20.13
C LEU A 277 -45.44 16.20 19.23
N ALA A 278 -45.46 14.87 19.11
CA ALA A 278 -46.58 13.93 18.99
C ALA A 278 -47.64 14.40 17.99
N GLY A 279 -47.51 13.95 16.74
CA GLY A 279 -48.56 14.05 15.72
C GLY A 279 -48.05 14.40 14.32
N ALA A 280 -47.63 13.40 13.54
CA ALA A 280 -47.89 13.33 12.09
C ALA A 280 -47.36 12.00 11.51
N THR A 281 -48.29 11.28 10.91
CA THR A 281 -48.23 9.94 10.33
C THR A 281 -47.57 9.88 8.95
N ASN A 282 -47.00 8.69 8.63
CA ASN A 282 -46.89 8.01 7.33
C ASN A 282 -46.89 8.82 6.02
N ARG A 283 -45.83 8.64 5.23
CA ARG A 283 -45.88 8.28 3.79
C ARG A 283 -44.48 7.98 3.23
N GLU A 284 -44.28 6.74 2.77
CA GLU A 284 -43.23 6.36 1.82
C GLU A 284 -43.46 7.02 0.45
N PRO A 285 -42.41 7.18 -0.38
CA PRO A 285 -42.58 7.14 -1.82
C PRO A 285 -41.79 6.00 -2.47
N GLN A 286 -42.55 5.24 -3.25
CA GLN A 286 -42.16 4.16 -4.15
C GLN A 286 -41.14 4.58 -5.22
N ALA A 287 -40.35 3.58 -5.63
CA ALA A 287 -39.50 3.58 -6.80
C ALA A 287 -40.25 3.92 -8.10
N ARG A 288 -39.67 4.78 -8.94
CA ARG A 288 -40.05 4.91 -10.36
C ARG A 288 -39.01 4.23 -11.24
N LEU A 289 -39.51 3.22 -11.93
CA LEU A 289 -38.93 2.55 -13.09
C LEU A 289 -39.11 3.48 -14.30
N GLU A 290 -38.02 3.91 -14.95
CA GLU A 290 -38.09 4.56 -16.27
C GLU A 290 -37.29 3.75 -17.29
N HIS A 291 -38.04 3.19 -18.23
CA HIS A 291 -37.59 2.59 -19.49
C HIS A 291 -36.78 3.60 -20.31
N ARG A 292 -35.58 3.19 -20.77
CA ARG A 292 -34.94 3.76 -21.96
C ARG A 292 -34.39 2.65 -22.86
N THR A 293 -35.22 2.37 -23.86
CA THR A 293 -34.96 2.09 -25.28
C THR A 293 -33.55 1.67 -25.71
N GLU A 294 -33.52 0.50 -26.36
CA GLU A 294 -32.44 -0.08 -27.15
C GLU A 294 -32.01 0.81 -28.33
N ILE A 295 -30.70 0.89 -28.58
CA ILE A 295 -30.13 1.31 -29.86
C ILE A 295 -29.19 0.19 -30.33
N ALA A 296 -29.56 -0.44 -31.44
CA ALA A 296 -28.80 -1.48 -32.13
C ALA A 296 -27.57 -0.90 -32.88
N PRO A 297 -26.46 -1.64 -32.99
CA PRO A 297 -25.34 -1.24 -33.85
C PRO A 297 -25.56 -1.66 -35.32
N ARG A 298 -25.41 -0.69 -36.22
CA ARG A 298 -25.31 -0.87 -37.68
C ARG A 298 -24.07 -1.71 -38.02
N ARG A 299 -24.27 -2.74 -38.85
CA ARG A 299 -23.22 -3.42 -39.63
C ARG A 299 -22.68 -2.44 -40.68
N ALA A 300 -21.35 -2.40 -40.83
CA ALA A 300 -20.69 -1.89 -42.01
C ALA A 300 -20.10 -3.07 -42.78
N ALA A 301 -20.33 -3.05 -44.10
CA ALA A 301 -19.68 -3.87 -45.11
C ALA A 301 -18.23 -3.42 -45.32
#